data_AF-A0AA40EVX4-F1
#
_entry.id   AF-A0AA40EVX4-F1
#
_cell.length_a   1.000
_cell.length_b   1.000
_cell.length_c   1.000
_cell.angle_alpha   90.00
_cell.angle_beta   90.00
_cell.angle_gamma   90.00
#
_symmetry.space_group_name_H-M   'P 1'
#
loop_
_entity.id
_entity.type
_entity.pdbx_description
1 polymer ?
#
loop_
_entity_poly.entity_id
_entity_poly.type
_entity_poly.pdbx_seq_one_letter_code
_entity_poly.pdbx_strand_id
1 'polypeptide(L)'
;MPTPTPTPIRLAQTSAILLSSSLAGVSLAFSAFLVPRLLDLPVPLMLVQWRATFHQGSKTMPPAAAAAAALYFYLAAAHRRSARGVYYLTAGVLSFGIIPYTVAFMMATNRMLEARAERAERAGMLEEVVEEVLEEADGVGSKFLVDRWGVLNLGRAVMVGVAAVVGAVVTI
;
A
#
# COMPACT_ATOMS: atom_id res chain seq x y z
N MET A 1 -42.73 -3.20 -5.84
CA MET A 1 -41.65 -3.39 -4.85
C MET A 1 -40.32 -3.41 -5.60
N PRO A 2 -39.25 -2.77 -5.10
CA PRO A 2 -37.92 -2.96 -5.67
C PRO A 2 -37.53 -4.44 -5.56
N THR A 3 -37.01 -5.01 -6.64
CA THR A 3 -36.49 -6.38 -6.64
C THR A 3 -35.27 -6.47 -5.71
N PRO A 4 -35.17 -7.51 -4.87
CA PRO A 4 -34.06 -7.65 -3.94
C PRO A 4 -32.75 -7.82 -4.72
N THR A 5 -31.70 -7.09 -4.31
CA THR A 5 -30.35 -7.25 -4.87
C THR A 5 -29.91 -8.72 -4.79
N PRO A 6 -29.51 -9.35 -5.90
CA PRO A 6 -29.07 -10.74 -5.92
C PRO A 6 -27.92 -11.01 -4.95
N THR A 7 -27.94 -12.18 -4.29
CA THR A 7 -26.93 -12.60 -3.30
C THR A 7 -25.49 -12.47 -3.79
N PRO A 8 -25.13 -12.88 -5.03
CA PRO A 8 -23.74 -12.74 -5.52
C PRO A 8 -23.27 -11.28 -5.60
N ILE A 9 -24.17 -10.34 -5.93
CA ILE A 9 -23.86 -8.91 -5.97
C ILE A 9 -23.56 -8.40 -4.55
N ARG A 10 -24.40 -8.77 -3.57
CA ARG A 10 -24.18 -8.38 -2.16
C ARG A 10 -22.86 -8.91 -1.61
N LEU A 11 -22.53 -10.17 -1.91
CA LEU A 11 -21.26 -10.77 -1.49
C LEU A 11 -20.08 -10.02 -2.13
N ALA A 12 -20.14 -9.76 -3.43
CA ALA A 12 -19.08 -9.01 -4.11
C ALA A 12 -18.92 -7.59 -3.55
N GLN A 13 -20.02 -6.88 -3.27
CA GLN A 13 -20.00 -5.55 -2.65
C GLN A 13 -19.30 -5.59 -1.29
N THR A 14 -19.78 -6.44 -0.37
CA THR A 14 -19.23 -6.52 0.99
C THR A 14 -17.77 -6.95 0.99
N SER A 15 -17.40 -7.95 0.18
CA SER A 15 -16.01 -8.41 0.09
C SER A 15 -15.07 -7.36 -0.51
N ALA A 16 -15.50 -6.64 -1.56
CA ALA A 16 -14.69 -5.59 -2.17
C ALA A 16 -14.44 -4.43 -1.18
N ILE A 17 -15.49 -3.98 -0.49
CA ILE A 17 -15.41 -2.92 0.52
C ILE A 17 -14.53 -3.37 1.69
N LEU A 18 -14.71 -4.58 2.20
CA LEU A 18 -13.90 -5.09 3.32
C LEU A 18 -12.42 -5.18 2.97
N LEU A 19 -12.08 -5.73 1.80
CA LEU A 19 -10.69 -5.85 1.35
C LEU A 19 -10.05 -4.48 1.14
N SER A 20 -10.72 -3.59 0.40
CA SER A 20 -10.18 -2.24 0.13
C SER A 20 -10.08 -1.39 1.41
N SER A 21 -11.03 -1.48 2.34
CA SER A 21 -10.98 -0.79 3.64
C SER A 21 -9.84 -1.32 4.51
N SER A 22 -9.68 -2.65 4.59
CA SER A 22 -8.59 -3.29 5.34
C SER A 22 -7.22 -2.89 4.77
N LEU A 23 -7.09 -2.88 3.44
CA LEU A 23 -5.87 -2.41 2.75
C LEU A 23 -5.57 -0.95 3.04
N ALA A 24 -6.60 -0.08 3.02
CA ALA A 24 -6.45 1.33 3.38
C ALA A 24 -5.97 1.48 4.82
N GLY A 25 -6.56 0.74 5.76
CA GLY A 25 -6.18 0.75 7.16
C GLY A 25 -4.74 0.31 7.39
N VAL A 26 -4.33 -0.84 6.83
CA VAL A 26 -2.94 -1.32 6.93
C VAL A 26 -1.96 -0.35 6.26
N SER A 27 -2.27 0.13 5.06
CA SER A 27 -1.42 1.08 4.34
C SER A 27 -1.28 2.39 5.13
N LEU A 28 -2.36 2.90 5.71
CA LEU A 28 -2.31 4.11 6.54
C LEU A 28 -1.50 3.86 7.82
N ALA A 29 -1.65 2.69 8.46
CA ALA A 29 -0.92 2.35 9.67
C ALA A 29 0.59 2.30 9.45
N PHE A 30 1.05 1.89 8.26
CA PHE A 30 2.46 1.97 7.92
C PHE A 30 2.99 3.41 7.96
N SER A 31 2.26 4.38 7.40
CA SER A 31 2.69 5.79 7.45
C SER A 31 2.49 6.43 8.81
N ALA A 32 1.37 6.15 9.49
CA ALA A 32 0.97 6.83 10.71
C ALA A 32 1.63 6.28 11.98
N PHE A 33 1.96 4.98 12.01
CA PHE A 33 2.49 4.32 13.21
C PHE A 33 3.83 3.66 12.97
N LEU A 34 3.99 2.88 11.90
CA LEU A 34 5.23 2.14 11.67
C LEU A 34 6.40 3.07 11.38
N VAL A 35 6.25 4.00 10.43
CA VAL A 35 7.36 4.88 10.01
C VAL A 35 7.90 5.72 11.16
N PRO A 36 7.09 6.41 11.99
CA PRO A 36 7.61 7.10 13.18
C PRO A 36 8.40 6.17 14.10
N ARG A 37 7.90 4.94 14.32
CA ARG A 37 8.58 3.96 15.18
C ARG A 37 9.89 3.45 14.58
N LEU A 38 9.98 3.35 13.26
CA LEU A 38 11.22 3.00 12.58
C LEU A 38 12.28 4.11 12.74
N LEU A 39 11.87 5.38 12.66
CA LEU A 39 12.79 6.53 12.75
C LEU A 39 13.40 6.72 14.16
N ASP A 40 12.73 6.19 15.19
CA ASP A 40 13.23 6.14 16.58
C ASP A 40 14.32 5.06 16.78
N LEU A 41 14.49 4.12 15.85
CA LEU A 41 15.44 3.02 15.98
C LEU A 41 16.85 3.43 15.53
N PRO A 42 17.88 2.73 16.03
CA PRO A 42 19.21 2.74 15.43
C PRO A 42 19.16 2.36 13.95
N VAL A 43 19.95 3.02 13.10
CA VAL A 43 19.84 2.89 11.64
C VAL A 43 19.92 1.43 11.13
N PRO A 44 20.86 0.58 11.60
CA PRO A 44 20.91 -0.80 11.16
C PRO A 44 19.62 -1.58 11.48
N LEU A 45 19.07 -1.39 12.69
CA LEU A 45 17.84 -2.06 13.11
C LEU A 45 16.63 -1.52 12.35
N MET A 46 16.56 -0.19 12.14
CA MET A 46 15.53 0.46 11.33
C MET A 46 15.44 -0.17 9.94
N LEU A 47 16.57 -0.35 9.26
CA LEU A 47 16.63 -0.90 7.91
C LEU A 47 16.18 -2.37 7.85
N VAL A 48 16.59 -3.19 8.83
CA VAL A 48 16.16 -4.59 8.93
C VAL A 48 14.65 -4.69 9.16
N GLN A 49 14.11 -3.90 10.10
CA GLN A 49 12.68 -3.88 10.41
C GLN A 49 11.84 -3.36 9.24
N TRP A 50 12.31 -2.32 8.56
CA TRP A 50 11.70 -1.83 7.32
C TRP A 50 11.67 -2.94 6.27
N ARG A 51 12.79 -3.62 6.01
CA ARG A 51 12.90 -4.67 4.98
C ARG A 51 11.95 -5.83 5.24
N ALA A 52 11.91 -6.31 6.48
CA ALA A 52 11.02 -7.38 6.90
C ALA A 52 9.55 -6.98 6.66
N THR A 53 9.18 -5.76 7.06
CA THR A 53 7.81 -5.25 6.86
C THR A 53 7.47 -5.06 5.39
N PHE A 54 8.40 -4.51 4.60
CA PHE A 54 8.22 -4.33 3.16
C PHE A 54 8.00 -5.66 2.43
N HIS A 55 8.82 -6.68 2.72
CA HIS A 55 8.65 -8.01 2.15
C HIS A 55 7.33 -8.68 2.54
N GLN A 56 6.87 -8.50 3.78
CA GLN A 56 5.56 -9.01 4.19
C GLN A 56 4.43 -8.28 3.45
N GLY A 57 4.52 -6.97 3.32
CA GLY A 57 3.56 -6.14 2.60
C GLY A 57 3.52 -6.45 1.10
N SER A 58 4.67 -6.64 0.46
CA SER A 58 4.76 -6.90 -0.99
C SER A 58 4.15 -8.25 -1.39
N LYS A 59 4.16 -9.24 -0.49
CA LYS A 59 3.54 -10.55 -0.70
C LYS A 59 2.03 -10.56 -0.47
N THR A 60 1.49 -9.62 0.31
CA THR A 60 0.10 -9.65 0.79
C THR A 60 -0.77 -8.56 0.18
N MET A 61 -0.29 -7.32 0.12
CA MET A 61 -1.10 -6.18 -0.29
C MET A 61 -1.43 -6.16 -1.79
N PRO A 62 -0.48 -6.40 -2.72
CA PRO A 62 -0.82 -6.39 -4.15
C PRO A 62 -1.85 -7.46 -4.56
N PRO A 63 -1.74 -8.74 -4.11
CA PRO A 63 -2.78 -9.73 -4.40
C PRO A 63 -4.15 -9.36 -3.83
N ALA A 64 -4.20 -8.83 -2.60
CA ALA A 64 -5.45 -8.39 -1.99
C ALA A 64 -6.08 -7.21 -2.75
N ALA A 65 -5.27 -6.27 -3.23
CA ALA A 65 -5.74 -5.13 -4.01
C ALA A 65 -6.24 -5.56 -5.39
N ALA A 66 -5.57 -6.52 -6.03
CA ALA A 66 -6.04 -7.12 -7.28
C ALA A 66 -7.38 -7.87 -7.08
N ALA A 67 -7.55 -8.59 -5.97
CA ALA A 67 -8.80 -9.24 -5.63
C ALA A 67 -9.94 -8.23 -5.42
N ALA A 68 -9.70 -7.16 -4.67
CA ALA A 68 -10.67 -6.08 -4.49
C ALA A 68 -11.04 -5.42 -5.84
N ALA A 69 -10.04 -5.14 -6.68
CA ALA A 69 -10.26 -4.57 -8.01
C ALA A 69 -11.10 -5.48 -8.91
N ALA A 70 -10.83 -6.79 -8.91
CA ALA A 70 -11.60 -7.76 -9.69
C ALA A 70 -13.08 -7.79 -9.29
N LEU A 71 -13.37 -7.73 -7.98
CA LEU A 71 -14.74 -7.65 -7.47
C LEU A 71 -15.42 -6.34 -7.89
N TYR A 72 -14.71 -5.21 -7.81
CA TYR A 72 -15.24 -3.93 -8.28
C TYR A 72 -15.49 -3.92 -9.79
N PHE A 73 -14.61 -4.51 -10.61
CA PHE A 73 -14.83 -4.62 -12.05
C PHE A 73 -16.02 -5.54 -12.38
N TYR A 74 -16.19 -6.63 -11.65
CA TYR A 74 -17.38 -7.47 -11.75
C TYR A 74 -18.66 -6.66 -11.45
N LEU A 75 -18.67 -5.88 -10.36
CA LEU A 75 -19.80 -5.02 -10.01
C LEU A 75 -20.06 -3.93 -11.04
N ALA A 76 -19.00 -3.35 -11.63
CA ALA A 76 -19.09 -2.38 -12.71
C ALA A 76 -19.77 -2.99 -13.94
N ALA A 77 -19.37 -4.20 -14.33
CA ALA A 77 -19.98 -4.93 -15.45
C ALA A 77 -21.46 -5.27 -15.18
N ALA A 78 -21.78 -5.71 -13.95
CA ALA A 78 -23.15 -6.00 -13.53
C ALA A 78 -24.05 -4.75 -13.56
N HIS A 79 -23.48 -3.56 -13.34
CA HIS A 79 -24.18 -2.28 -13.31
C HIS A 79 -23.91 -1.39 -14.54
N ARG A 80 -23.41 -1.95 -15.65
CA ARG A 80 -22.92 -1.22 -16.83
C ARG A 80 -23.91 -0.25 -17.50
N ARG A 81 -25.20 -0.39 -17.23
CA ARG A 81 -26.28 0.49 -17.75
C ARG A 81 -26.74 1.55 -16.74
N SER A 82 -25.97 1.78 -15.69
CA SER A 82 -26.30 2.73 -14.62
C SER A 82 -25.06 3.52 -14.18
N ALA A 83 -25.27 4.69 -13.58
CA ALA A 83 -24.19 5.48 -13.00
C ALA A 83 -23.39 4.70 -11.94
N ARG A 84 -24.02 3.73 -11.26
CA ARG A 84 -23.34 2.83 -10.29
C ARG A 84 -22.17 2.07 -10.93
N GLY A 85 -22.30 1.68 -12.21
CA GLY A 85 -21.23 0.99 -12.93
C GLY A 85 -19.96 1.82 -13.06
N VAL A 86 -20.09 3.13 -13.25
CA VAL A 86 -18.96 4.06 -13.33
C VAL A 86 -18.25 4.17 -11.99
N TYR A 87 -18.98 4.31 -10.88
CA TYR A 87 -18.38 4.38 -9.55
C TYR A 87 -17.65 3.10 -9.16
N TYR A 88 -18.23 1.92 -9.45
CA TYR A 88 -17.54 0.65 -9.25
C TYR A 88 -16.30 0.51 -10.12
N LEU A 89 -16.34 0.97 -11.38
CA LEU A 89 -15.16 1.00 -12.24
C LEU A 89 -14.07 1.88 -11.64
N THR A 90 -14.41 3.09 -11.18
CA THR A 90 -13.48 4.01 -10.51
C THR A 90 -12.85 3.37 -9.27
N ALA A 91 -13.66 2.73 -8.41
CA ALA A 91 -13.15 2.02 -7.23
C ALA A 91 -12.19 0.87 -7.61
N GLY A 92 -12.50 0.13 -8.66
CA GLY A 92 -11.63 -0.92 -9.20
C GLY A 92 -10.31 -0.38 -9.73
N VAL A 93 -10.34 0.70 -10.53
CA VAL A 93 -9.14 1.35 -11.06
C VAL A 93 -8.26 1.90 -9.94
N LEU A 94 -8.83 2.55 -8.93
CA LEU A 94 -8.10 3.07 -7.78
C LEU A 94 -7.47 1.93 -6.95
N SER A 95 -8.19 0.82 -6.76
CA SER A 95 -7.69 -0.34 -6.03
C SER A 95 -6.52 -1.01 -6.77
N PHE A 96 -6.66 -1.22 -8.09
CA PHE A 96 -5.59 -1.79 -8.91
C PHE A 96 -4.40 -0.83 -9.05
N GLY A 97 -4.69 0.48 -9.11
CA GLY A 97 -3.71 1.55 -9.34
C GLY A 97 -2.58 1.62 -8.32
N ILE A 98 -2.74 1.01 -7.14
CA ILE A 98 -1.65 0.94 -6.15
C ILE A 98 -0.40 0.21 -6.69
N ILE A 99 -0.59 -0.74 -7.62
CA ILE A 99 0.49 -1.53 -8.21
C ILE A 99 1.35 -0.66 -9.12
N PRO A 100 0.80 -0.03 -10.19
CA PRO A 100 1.59 0.89 -11.02
C PRO A 100 2.08 2.11 -10.24
N TYR A 101 1.35 2.59 -9.23
CA TYR A 101 1.82 3.65 -8.33
C TYR A 101 3.12 3.26 -7.62
N THR A 102 3.17 2.03 -7.08
CA THR A 102 4.36 1.53 -6.37
C THR A 102 5.56 1.45 -7.34
N VAL A 103 5.34 0.98 -8.57
CA VAL A 103 6.39 0.94 -9.60
C VAL A 103 6.87 2.33 -9.98
N ALA A 104 5.96 3.27 -10.24
CA ALA A 104 6.29 4.59 -10.75
C ALA A 104 6.93 5.50 -9.69
N PHE A 105 6.46 5.46 -8.44
CA PHE A 105 6.82 6.45 -7.43
C PHE A 105 7.63 5.89 -6.26
N MET A 106 7.48 4.60 -5.91
CA MET A 106 8.11 4.01 -4.73
C MET A 106 9.31 3.12 -5.03
N MET A 107 9.40 2.57 -6.25
CA MET A 107 10.39 1.54 -6.60
C MET A 107 11.82 1.99 -6.39
N ALA A 108 12.15 3.24 -6.73
CA ALA A 108 13.50 3.79 -6.52
C ALA A 108 13.87 3.79 -5.03
N THR A 109 12.99 4.34 -4.17
CA THR A 109 13.18 4.35 -2.71
C THR A 109 13.25 2.94 -2.14
N ASN A 110 12.39 2.02 -2.58
CA ASN A 110 12.40 0.63 -2.12
C ASN A 110 13.75 -0.04 -2.41
N ARG A 111 14.28 0.10 -3.64
CA ARG A 111 15.57 -0.50 -4.02
C ARG A 111 16.74 0.05 -3.22
N MET A 112 16.76 1.37 -2.97
CA MET A 112 17.80 1.99 -2.13
C MET A 112 17.75 1.44 -0.71
N LEU A 113 16.56 1.40 -0.09
CA LEU A 113 16.38 0.87 1.26
C LEU A 113 16.70 -0.63 1.35
N GLU A 114 16.35 -1.43 0.35
CA GLU A 114 16.73 -2.85 0.27
C GLU A 114 18.24 -3.04 0.22
N ALA A 115 18.93 -2.31 -0.67
CA ALA A 115 20.38 -2.37 -0.78
C ALA A 115 21.08 -1.97 0.54
N ARG A 116 20.54 -0.97 1.24
CA ARG A 116 21.05 -0.54 2.54
C ARG A 116 20.82 -1.56 3.64
N ALA A 117 19.63 -2.15 3.69
CA ALA A 117 19.33 -3.22 4.64
C ALA A 117 20.25 -4.44 4.45
N GLU A 118 20.54 -4.81 3.20
CA GLU A 118 21.49 -5.89 2.89
C GLU A 118 22.94 -5.59 3.30
N ARG A 119 23.37 -4.33 3.23
CA ARG A 119 24.71 -3.92 3.69
C ARG A 119 24.77 -3.89 5.22
N ALA A 120 23.74 -3.35 5.88
CA ALA A 120 23.66 -3.29 7.34
C ALA A 120 23.67 -4.68 7.99
N GLU A 121 22.97 -5.64 7.38
CA GLU A 121 22.94 -7.05 7.81
C GLU A 121 24.33 -7.71 7.65
N ARG A 122 25.04 -7.43 6.56
CA ARG A 122 26.41 -7.96 6.31
C ARG A 122 27.47 -7.33 7.20
N ALA A 123 27.34 -6.06 7.56
CA ALA A 123 28.33 -5.30 8.32
C ALA A 123 28.26 -5.51 9.84
N GLY A 124 27.31 -6.30 10.34
CA GLY A 124 27.21 -6.61 11.77
C GLY A 124 26.68 -5.47 12.66
N MET A 125 25.91 -4.54 12.09
CA MET A 125 25.13 -3.51 12.81
C MET A 125 25.90 -2.43 13.62
N LEU A 126 27.17 -2.14 13.31
CA LEU A 126 27.84 -0.96 13.90
C LEU A 126 27.24 0.33 13.33
N GLU A 127 26.44 1.04 14.12
CA GLU A 127 25.58 2.15 13.68
C GLU A 127 26.34 3.28 12.97
N GLU A 128 27.33 3.89 13.62
CA GLU A 128 28.05 5.06 13.07
C GLU A 128 28.76 4.73 11.75
N VAL A 129 29.48 3.60 11.70
CA VAL A 129 30.21 3.16 10.51
C VAL A 129 29.26 2.79 9.37
N VAL A 130 28.14 2.15 9.68
CA VAL A 130 27.14 1.77 8.67
C VAL A 130 26.46 3.01 8.11
N GLU A 131 26.06 3.97 8.95
CA GLU A 131 25.40 5.18 8.47
C GLU A 131 26.33 6.01 7.58
N GLU A 132 27.57 6.28 8.02
CA GLU A 132 28.54 7.06 7.26
C GLU A 132 28.83 6.43 5.87
N VAL A 133 29.07 5.12 5.83
CA VAL A 133 29.32 4.38 4.57
C VAL A 133 28.10 4.41 3.64
N LEU A 134 26.89 4.34 4.18
CA LEU A 134 25.66 4.36 3.39
C LEU A 134 25.32 5.76 2.87
N GLU A 135 25.60 6.80 3.66
CA GLU A 135 25.41 8.19 3.26
C GLU A 135 26.41 8.62 2.20
N GLU A 136 27.69 8.25 2.35
CA GLU A 136 28.74 8.58 1.37
C GLU A 136 28.47 7.94 0.00
N ALA A 137 27.95 6.71 -0.03
CA ALA A 137 27.69 5.98 -1.27
C ALA A 137 26.61 6.62 -2.16
N ASP A 138 25.56 7.21 -1.57
CA ASP A 138 24.40 7.67 -2.31
C ASP A 138 24.04 9.16 -2.06
N GLY A 139 24.76 9.86 -1.18
CA GLY A 139 24.56 11.27 -0.82
C GLY A 139 23.29 11.59 -0.02
N VAL A 140 22.58 10.57 0.49
CA VAL A 140 21.26 10.71 1.14
C VAL A 140 21.20 9.88 2.42
N GLY A 141 20.61 10.42 3.49
CA GLY A 141 20.46 9.72 4.77
C GLY A 141 19.44 8.59 4.80
N SER A 142 19.71 7.54 5.59
CA SER A 142 18.82 6.35 5.67
C SER A 142 17.47 6.68 6.29
N LYS A 143 17.46 7.56 7.31
CA LYS A 143 16.22 8.06 7.94
C LYS A 143 15.34 8.83 6.95
N PHE A 144 15.97 9.66 6.11
CA PHE A 144 15.24 10.37 5.06
C PHE A 144 14.55 9.42 4.07
N LEU A 145 15.22 8.34 3.66
CA LEU A 145 14.61 7.37 2.76
C LEU A 145 13.40 6.66 3.37
N VAL A 146 13.47 6.28 4.66
CA VAL A 146 12.35 5.66 5.39
C VAL A 146 11.18 6.65 5.55
N ASP A 147 11.47 7.90 5.90
CA ASP A 147 10.47 8.96 5.98
C ASP A 147 9.78 9.20 4.62
N ARG A 148 10.58 9.35 3.56
CA ARG A 148 10.10 9.47 2.18
C ARG A 148 9.24 8.30 1.76
N TRP A 149 9.63 7.07 2.11
CA TRP A 149 8.84 5.87 1.86
C TRP A 149 7.48 5.96 2.56
N GLY A 150 7.43 6.44 3.80
CA GLY A 150 6.21 6.69 4.55
C GLY A 150 5.28 7.71 3.89
N VAL A 151 5.83 8.82 3.40
CA VAL A 151 5.07 9.85 2.67
C VAL A 151 4.49 9.30 1.37
N LEU A 152 5.27 8.56 0.58
CA LEU A 152 4.79 7.96 -0.66
C LEU A 152 3.73 6.88 -0.39
N ASN A 153 3.91 6.08 0.66
CA ASN A 153 2.93 5.09 1.08
C ASN A 153 1.59 5.73 1.50
N LEU A 154 1.60 6.96 2.01
CA LEU A 154 0.35 7.70 2.32
C LEU A 154 -0.46 7.97 1.05
N GLY A 155 0.19 8.29 -0.07
CA GLY A 155 -0.48 8.43 -1.37
C GLY A 155 -1.20 7.14 -1.77
N ARG A 156 -0.54 5.98 -1.59
CA ARG A 156 -1.17 4.67 -1.80
C ARG A 156 -2.35 4.43 -0.87
N ALA A 157 -2.22 4.76 0.41
CA ALA A 157 -3.29 4.61 1.40
C ALA A 157 -4.52 5.45 1.02
N VAL A 158 -4.31 6.70 0.56
CA VAL A 158 -5.39 7.56 0.06
C VAL A 158 -6.06 6.95 -1.16
N MET A 159 -5.32 6.47 -2.15
CA MET A 159 -5.91 5.86 -3.36
C MET A 159 -6.87 4.72 -3.02
N VAL A 160 -6.43 3.77 -2.19
CA VAL A 160 -7.27 2.62 -1.82
C VAL A 160 -8.36 3.00 -0.80
N GLY A 161 -8.12 3.99 0.05
CA GLY A 161 -9.14 4.57 0.94
C GLY A 161 -10.29 5.21 0.16
N VAL A 162 -9.98 6.00 -0.88
CA VAL A 162 -10.99 6.57 -1.78
C VAL A 162 -11.75 5.46 -2.51
N ALA A 163 -11.06 4.41 -2.96
CA ALA A 163 -11.73 3.26 -3.57
C ALA A 163 -12.76 2.62 -2.62
N ALA A 164 -12.40 2.42 -1.35
CA ALA A 164 -13.28 1.87 -0.33
C ALA A 164 -14.50 2.77 -0.07
N VAL A 165 -14.30 4.09 0.06
CA VAL A 165 -15.38 5.06 0.27
C VAL A 165 -16.33 5.10 -0.93
N VAL A 166 -15.80 5.17 -2.15
CA VAL A 166 -16.63 5.17 -3.37
C VAL A 166 -17.44 3.88 -3.47
N GLY A 167 -16.80 2.73 -3.21
CA GLY A 167 -17.46 1.41 -3.20
C GLY A 167 -18.56 1.29 -2.14
N ALA A 168 -18.35 1.86 -0.96
CA ALA A 168 -19.35 1.89 0.11
C ALA A 168 -20.53 2.81 -0.23
N VAL A 169 -20.27 4.04 -0.67
CA VAL A 169 -21.31 5.04 -0.99
C VAL A 169 -22.22 4.56 -2.12
N VAL A 170 -21.68 3.94 -3.16
CA VAL A 170 -22.50 3.46 -4.29
C VAL A 170 -23.37 2.23 -3.93
N THR A 171 -23.00 1.51 -2.86
CA THR A 171 -23.67 0.29 -2.42
C THR A 171 -24.88 0.58 -1.53
N ILE A 172 -24.90 1.73 -0.84
CA ILE A 172 -26.02 2.22 -0.03
C ILE A 172 -27.14 2.74 -0.94
#